data_AF-A0A1V2L4J8-F1
#
_entry.id   AF-A0A1V2L4J8-F1
#
_cell.length_a   1.000
_cell.length_b   1.000
_cell.length_c   1.000
_cell.angle_alpha   90.00
_cell.angle_beta   90.00
_cell.angle_gamma   90.00
#
_symmetry.space_group_name_H-M   'P 1'
#
loop_
_entity.id
_entity.type
_entity.pdbx_description
1 polymer ?
#
loop_
_entity_poly.entity_id
_entity_poly.type
_entity_poly.pdbx_seq_one_letter_code
_entity_poly.pdbx_strand_id
1 'polypeptide(L)'
;MRIPLQSIFTQYSNASSITTDLPNWGLSSDYSWSSLVSELQAKSNDETYYKLLFLARHGEAWHNVVKDQVGDVWSTVGTQDTYNDIILFDDDLTSTGIDQATQLGHSWKQLIANDNAAKPQSFYVSPLQRTCHTFQLTWGDSQDGVIVENLRERYGVYTSYERHTKTWINENYPQLSFTKGFTQRRMSFGMLMIERRRVMFNNVHMIS
;
A
#
# COMPACT_ATOMS: atom_id res chain seq x y z
N MET A 1 21.92 4.49 -19.48
CA MET A 1 21.93 3.08 -19.91
C MET A 1 20.87 2.34 -19.08
N ARG A 2 19.84 1.74 -19.69
CA ARG A 2 18.85 0.95 -18.93
C ARG A 2 19.49 -0.38 -18.58
N ILE A 3 19.65 -0.68 -17.29
CA ILE A 3 19.97 -2.05 -16.86
C ILE A 3 18.76 -2.92 -17.25
N PRO A 4 18.93 -4.00 -18.03
CA PRO A 4 17.82 -4.89 -18.33
C PRO A 4 17.29 -5.49 -17.02
N LEU A 5 16.09 -5.11 -16.58
CA LEU A 5 15.48 -5.57 -15.32
C LEU A 5 15.36 -7.10 -15.24
N GLN A 6 15.31 -7.77 -16.40
CA GLN A 6 15.19 -9.22 -16.53
C GLN A 6 16.40 -10.00 -16.00
N SER A 7 17.54 -9.35 -15.72
CA SER A 7 18.71 -10.03 -15.15
C SER A 7 18.79 -9.97 -13.62
N ILE A 8 18.04 -9.08 -12.97
CA ILE A 8 18.15 -8.85 -11.51
C ILE A 8 16.99 -9.51 -10.76
N PHE A 9 15.77 -9.33 -11.25
CA PHE A 9 14.58 -9.92 -10.62
C PHE A 9 13.89 -10.86 -11.60
N THR A 10 13.48 -12.02 -11.10
CA THR A 10 12.59 -12.94 -11.81
C THR A 10 11.27 -12.22 -12.09
N GLN A 11 10.98 -11.97 -13.36
CA GLN A 11 9.73 -11.36 -13.79
C GLN A 11 8.70 -12.44 -14.10
N TYR A 12 7.51 -12.32 -13.51
CA TYR A 12 6.38 -13.18 -13.84
C TYR A 12 5.58 -12.57 -14.98
N SER A 13 4.98 -13.44 -15.79
CA SER A 13 3.97 -13.06 -16.78
C SER A 13 2.68 -12.56 -16.12
N ASN A 14 2.45 -12.89 -14.85
CA ASN A 14 1.28 -12.51 -14.07
C ASN A 14 1.68 -11.66 -12.85
N ALA A 15 1.18 -10.42 -12.80
CA ALA A 15 1.40 -9.50 -11.69
C ALA A 15 0.66 -9.87 -10.39
N SER A 16 -0.21 -10.89 -10.42
CA SER A 16 -0.94 -11.39 -9.25
C SER A 16 -0.13 -12.37 -8.40
N SER A 17 1.05 -12.79 -8.84
CA SER A 17 1.93 -13.66 -8.06
C SER A 17 2.50 -12.89 -6.86
N ILE A 18 2.35 -13.44 -5.66
CA ILE A 18 2.91 -12.89 -4.42
C ILE A 18 4.43 -13.13 -4.46
N THR A 19 5.20 -12.06 -4.65
CA THR A 19 6.67 -12.16 -4.75
C THR A 19 7.33 -12.60 -3.46
N THR A 20 6.67 -12.43 -2.31
CA THR A 20 7.23 -12.81 -1.00
C THR A 20 7.32 -14.32 -0.79
N ASP A 21 6.60 -15.11 -1.59
CA ASP A 21 6.64 -16.57 -1.54
C ASP A 21 7.86 -17.15 -2.28
N LEU A 22 8.65 -16.28 -2.93
CA LEU A 22 9.82 -16.67 -3.71
C LEU A 22 11.10 -16.56 -2.88
N PRO A 23 12.11 -17.38 -3.21
CA PRO A 23 13.46 -17.18 -2.69
C PRO A 23 13.90 -15.73 -2.92
N ASN A 24 14.37 -15.07 -1.85
CA ASN A 24 14.85 -13.69 -1.87
C ASN A 24 13.91 -12.68 -2.55
N TRP A 25 12.59 -12.92 -2.48
CA TRP A 25 11.56 -12.09 -3.09
C TRP A 25 11.70 -11.90 -4.60
N GLY A 26 12.21 -12.94 -5.26
CA GLY A 26 12.40 -12.95 -6.71
C GLY A 26 13.72 -12.34 -7.17
N LEU A 27 14.62 -11.95 -6.26
CA LEU A 27 16.00 -11.62 -6.61
C LEU A 27 16.67 -12.85 -7.25
N SER A 28 17.32 -12.66 -8.39
CA SER A 28 18.07 -13.73 -9.09
C SER A 28 19.10 -14.37 -8.15
N SER A 29 19.33 -15.67 -8.30
CA SER A 29 20.37 -16.40 -7.57
C SER A 29 21.79 -15.90 -7.83
N ASP A 30 21.98 -15.12 -8.90
CA ASP A 30 23.26 -14.46 -9.22
C ASP A 30 23.56 -13.28 -8.29
N TYR A 31 22.57 -12.84 -7.50
CA TYR A 31 22.67 -11.71 -6.59
C TYR A 31 22.35 -12.10 -5.15
N SER A 32 23.05 -11.45 -4.23
CA SER A 32 22.59 -11.22 -2.87
C SER A 32 22.01 -9.81 -2.79
N TRP A 33 21.19 -9.52 -1.78
CA TRP A 33 20.71 -8.15 -1.59
C TRP A 33 21.88 -7.18 -1.36
N SER A 34 22.86 -7.58 -0.57
CA SER A 34 24.07 -6.80 -0.32
C SER A 34 24.87 -6.51 -1.60
N SER A 35 24.99 -7.50 -2.50
CA SER A 35 25.69 -7.30 -3.78
C SER A 35 24.90 -6.36 -4.70
N LEU A 36 23.58 -6.52 -4.78
CA LEU A 36 22.71 -5.62 -5.56
C LEU A 36 22.82 -4.18 -5.05
N VAL A 37 22.71 -3.95 -3.74
CA VAL A 37 22.82 -2.60 -3.15
C VAL A 37 24.18 -1.98 -3.47
N SER A 38 25.26 -2.74 -3.30
CA SER A 38 26.62 -2.27 -3.59
C SER A 38 26.79 -1.90 -5.06
N GLU A 39 26.25 -2.71 -5.98
CA GLU A 39 26.30 -2.43 -7.41
C GLU A 39 25.50 -1.17 -7.78
N LEU A 40 24.28 -1.02 -7.27
CA LEU A 40 23.46 0.17 -7.52
C LEU A 40 24.10 1.44 -6.97
N GLN A 41 24.76 1.36 -5.82
CA GLN A 41 25.53 2.47 -5.25
C GLN A 41 26.74 2.81 -6.11
N ALA A 42 27.54 1.82 -6.53
CA ALA A 42 28.71 2.04 -7.37
C ALA A 42 28.37 2.61 -8.76
N LYS A 43 27.17 2.31 -9.28
CA LYS A 43 26.66 2.87 -10.53
C LYS A 43 26.00 4.25 -10.37
N SER A 44 25.79 4.72 -9.14
CA SER A 44 25.19 6.03 -8.88
C SER A 44 26.25 7.14 -8.86
N ASN A 45 25.93 8.29 -9.45
CA ASN A 45 26.72 9.52 -9.45
C ASN A 45 25.79 10.74 -9.47
N ASP A 46 26.35 11.95 -9.59
CA ASP A 46 25.59 13.21 -9.53
C ASP A 46 24.53 13.35 -10.65
N GLU A 47 24.70 12.65 -11.78
CA GLU A 47 23.79 12.71 -12.92
C GLU A 47 22.82 11.51 -12.98
N THR A 48 23.18 10.38 -12.35
CA THR A 48 22.42 9.13 -12.43
C THR A 48 22.37 8.47 -11.06
N TYR A 49 21.17 8.19 -10.56
CA TYR A 49 20.96 7.41 -9.35
C TYR A 49 19.90 6.34 -9.58
N TYR A 50 20.02 5.24 -8.84
CA TYR A 50 19.07 4.13 -8.90
C TYR A 50 18.19 4.10 -7.66
N LYS A 51 16.92 3.73 -7.83
CA LYS A 51 15.95 3.60 -6.74
C LYS A 51 15.34 2.20 -6.77
N LEU A 52 15.28 1.57 -5.60
CA LEU A 52 14.48 0.38 -5.38
C LEU A 52 13.11 0.81 -4.85
N LEU A 53 12.05 0.31 -5.49
CA LEU A 53 10.67 0.58 -5.11
C LEU A 53 10.02 -0.75 -4.72
N PHE A 54 9.56 -0.82 -3.47
CA PHE A 54 8.80 -1.94 -2.95
C PHE A 54 7.32 -1.57 -2.93
N LEU A 55 6.49 -2.38 -3.57
CA LEU A 55 5.04 -2.20 -3.61
C LEU A 55 4.39 -3.33 -2.82
N ALA A 56 3.75 -2.99 -1.71
CA ALA A 56 3.08 -3.95 -0.84
C ALA A 56 1.56 -3.77 -0.96
N ARG A 57 0.85 -4.88 -1.19
CA ARG A 57 -0.60 -4.95 -0.99
C ARG A 57 -0.88 -5.15 0.50
N HIS A 58 -2.02 -4.65 0.99
CA HIS A 58 -2.49 -4.99 2.32
C HIS A 58 -2.71 -6.51 2.47
N GLY A 59 -2.65 -7.02 3.71
CA GLY A 59 -3.08 -8.38 4.01
C GLY A 59 -4.57 -8.60 3.74
N GLU A 60 -5.04 -9.84 3.75
CA GLU A 60 -6.46 -10.15 3.58
C GLU A 60 -7.36 -9.33 4.52
N ALA A 61 -8.35 -8.65 3.95
CA ALA A 61 -9.34 -7.86 4.68
C ALA A 61 -10.74 -8.45 4.52
N TRP A 62 -11.66 -8.10 5.41
CA TRP A 62 -13.00 -8.69 5.45
C TRP A 62 -13.80 -8.58 4.15
N HIS A 63 -13.66 -7.48 3.41
CA HIS A 63 -14.29 -7.32 2.10
C HIS A 63 -13.74 -8.31 1.06
N ASN A 64 -12.51 -8.81 1.20
CA ASN A 64 -11.99 -9.87 0.33
C ASN A 64 -12.77 -11.16 0.57
N VAL A 65 -12.87 -11.57 1.84
CA VAL A 65 -13.60 -12.78 2.25
C VAL A 65 -15.08 -12.70 1.88
N VAL A 66 -15.75 -11.59 2.21
CA VAL A 66 -17.19 -11.45 1.93
C VAL A 66 -17.45 -11.41 0.42
N LYS A 67 -16.61 -10.72 -0.36
CA LYS A 67 -16.76 -10.70 -1.82
C LYS A 67 -16.66 -12.09 -2.42
N ASP A 68 -15.68 -12.89 -1.99
CA ASP A 68 -15.49 -14.24 -2.50
C ASP A 68 -16.66 -15.17 -2.07
N GLN A 69 -17.20 -14.96 -0.86
CA GLN A 69 -18.35 -15.71 -0.35
C GLN A 69 -19.64 -15.41 -1.12
N VAL A 70 -19.94 -14.13 -1.39
CA VAL A 70 -21.23 -13.73 -1.97
C VAL A 70 -21.23 -13.71 -3.50
N GLY A 71 -20.04 -13.68 -4.14
CA GLY A 71 -19.89 -13.74 -5.58
C GLY A 71 -20.65 -12.62 -6.30
N ASP A 72 -21.57 -12.98 -7.20
CA ASP A 72 -22.23 -12.06 -8.12
C ASP A 72 -23.05 -10.96 -7.42
N VAL A 73 -23.51 -11.19 -6.19
CA VAL A 73 -24.28 -10.18 -5.44
C VAL A 73 -23.39 -9.18 -4.68
N TRP A 74 -22.06 -9.25 -4.84
CA TRP A 74 -21.12 -8.29 -4.26
C TRP A 74 -21.44 -6.84 -4.66
N SER A 75 -21.94 -6.63 -5.88
CA SER A 75 -22.34 -5.32 -6.37
C SER A 75 -23.39 -4.63 -5.48
N THR A 76 -24.22 -5.41 -4.78
CA THR A 76 -25.18 -4.92 -3.79
C THR A 76 -24.56 -4.94 -2.38
N VAL A 77 -23.97 -6.06 -1.97
CA VAL A 77 -23.44 -6.25 -0.61
C VAL A 77 -22.33 -5.24 -0.29
N GLY A 78 -21.40 -5.02 -1.21
CA GLY A 78 -20.26 -4.12 -1.01
C GLY A 78 -20.63 -2.65 -0.88
N THR A 79 -21.89 -2.26 -1.17
CA THR A 79 -22.39 -0.88 -0.97
C THR A 79 -22.90 -0.63 0.45
N GLN A 80 -22.97 -1.67 1.28
CA GLN A 80 -23.43 -1.59 2.66
C GLN A 80 -22.24 -1.43 3.61
N ASP A 81 -22.43 -0.73 4.73
CA ASP A 81 -21.38 -0.59 5.75
C ASP A 81 -21.14 -1.91 6.50
N THR A 82 -22.12 -2.82 6.52
CA THR A 82 -22.05 -4.13 7.19
C THR A 82 -22.75 -5.24 6.39
N TYR A 83 -22.33 -6.49 6.60
CA TYR A 83 -22.97 -7.70 6.08
C TYR A 83 -22.78 -8.88 7.04
N ASN A 84 -23.87 -9.49 7.54
CA ASN A 84 -23.81 -10.59 8.51
C ASN A 84 -22.84 -10.32 9.69
N ASP A 85 -23.03 -9.19 10.37
CA ASP A 85 -22.20 -8.72 11.49
C ASP A 85 -20.73 -8.42 11.16
N ILE A 86 -20.33 -8.51 9.89
CA ILE A 86 -19.01 -8.10 9.41
C ILE A 86 -19.06 -6.63 8.96
N ILE A 87 -18.12 -5.82 9.44
CA ILE A 87 -17.95 -4.43 8.99
C ILE A 87 -17.23 -4.42 7.64
N LEU A 88 -17.83 -3.77 6.65
CA LEU A 88 -17.30 -3.58 5.30
C LEU A 88 -16.80 -2.16 5.05
N PHE A 89 -17.33 -1.16 5.76
CA PHE A 89 -16.85 0.21 5.69
C PHE A 89 -15.40 0.31 6.17
N ASP A 90 -14.50 0.78 5.30
CA ASP A 90 -13.05 0.92 5.54
C ASP A 90 -12.50 -0.21 6.43
N ASP A 91 -12.86 -1.43 6.02
CA ASP A 91 -12.70 -2.64 6.80
C ASP A 91 -11.25 -2.94 7.16
N ASP A 92 -11.07 -3.64 8.28
CA ASP A 92 -9.76 -4.08 8.75
C ASP A 92 -9.38 -5.46 8.20
N LEU A 93 -8.15 -5.85 8.52
CA LEU A 93 -7.59 -7.16 8.26
C LEU A 93 -8.38 -8.28 8.96
N THR A 94 -8.48 -9.42 8.30
CA THR A 94 -8.88 -10.68 8.95
C THR A 94 -7.73 -11.22 9.80
N SER A 95 -7.96 -12.29 10.58
CA SER A 95 -6.86 -12.99 11.26
C SER A 95 -5.79 -13.47 10.27
N THR A 96 -6.20 -13.96 9.10
CA THR A 96 -5.29 -14.34 8.01
C THR A 96 -4.47 -13.13 7.54
N GLY A 97 -5.09 -11.97 7.36
CA GLY A 97 -4.39 -10.75 6.94
C GLY A 97 -3.38 -10.25 7.96
N ILE A 98 -3.69 -10.37 9.25
CA ILE A 98 -2.77 -10.05 10.35
C ILE A 98 -1.55 -10.98 10.30
N ASP A 99 -1.77 -12.28 10.13
CA ASP A 99 -0.69 -13.27 10.02
C ASP A 99 0.20 -13.00 8.80
N GLN A 100 -0.39 -12.67 7.65
CA GLN A 100 0.34 -12.30 6.43
C GLN A 100 1.24 -11.07 6.66
N ALA A 101 0.68 -9.99 7.23
CA ALA A 101 1.42 -8.75 7.47
C ALA A 101 2.55 -8.92 8.50
N THR A 102 2.30 -9.75 9.52
CA THR A 102 3.28 -10.10 10.57
C THR A 102 4.41 -10.96 10.02
N GLN A 103 4.10 -11.96 9.21
CA GLN A 103 5.09 -12.80 8.53
C GLN A 103 5.98 -11.98 7.60
N LEU A 104 5.39 -11.04 6.84
CA LEU A 104 6.15 -10.12 6.01
C LEU A 104 7.14 -9.27 6.83
N GLY A 105 6.73 -8.80 8.01
CA GLY A 105 7.62 -8.10 8.94
C GLY A 105 8.79 -8.96 9.42
N HIS A 106 8.54 -10.25 9.73
CA HIS A 106 9.60 -11.20 10.07
C HIS A 106 10.58 -11.43 8.90
N SER A 107 10.06 -11.61 7.68
CA SER A 107 10.90 -11.78 6.49
C SER A 107 11.79 -10.55 6.22
N TRP A 108 11.25 -9.32 6.37
CA TRP A 108 12.07 -8.10 6.30
C TRP A 108 13.21 -8.11 7.32
N LYS A 109 12.91 -8.42 8.59
CA LYS A 109 13.92 -8.47 9.65
C LYS A 109 15.02 -9.49 9.33
N GLN A 110 14.65 -10.68 8.85
CA GLN A 110 15.61 -11.72 8.47
C GLN A 110 16.48 -11.31 7.29
N LEU A 111 15.90 -10.78 6.22
CA LEU A 111 16.65 -10.35 5.03
C LEU A 111 17.61 -9.20 5.33
N ILE A 112 17.19 -8.23 6.16
CA ILE A 112 18.04 -7.13 6.59
C ILE A 112 19.20 -7.66 7.46
N ALA A 113 18.91 -8.53 8.44
CA ALA A 113 19.92 -9.05 9.35
C ALA A 113 20.96 -9.96 8.66
N ASN A 114 20.51 -10.78 7.71
CA ASN A 114 21.34 -11.82 7.10
C ASN A 114 22.08 -11.37 5.85
N ASP A 115 21.52 -10.43 5.07
CA ASP A 115 22.06 -10.05 3.75
C ASP A 115 21.96 -8.55 3.47
N ASN A 116 21.83 -7.74 4.53
CA ASN A 116 21.77 -6.27 4.43
C ASN A 116 20.75 -5.80 3.36
N ALA A 117 19.58 -6.43 3.34
CA ALA A 117 18.53 -6.09 2.40
C ALA A 117 18.18 -4.60 2.44
N ALA A 118 17.86 -4.06 1.26
CA ALA A 118 17.62 -2.64 1.07
C ALA A 118 16.35 -2.18 1.80
N LYS A 119 16.46 -1.90 3.11
CA LYS A 119 15.36 -1.35 3.89
C LYS A 119 14.88 -0.05 3.22
N PRO A 120 13.56 0.10 2.97
CA PRO A 120 13.03 1.33 2.41
C PRO A 120 13.38 2.53 3.30
N GLN A 121 13.80 3.62 2.67
CA GLN A 121 14.17 4.87 3.36
C GLN A 121 12.97 5.81 3.55
N SER A 122 11.86 5.54 2.87
CA SER A 122 10.64 6.33 2.95
C SER A 122 9.44 5.44 2.72
N PHE A 123 8.37 5.67 3.47
CA PHE A 123 7.15 4.88 3.45
C PHE A 123 5.97 5.76 3.08
N TYR A 124 5.19 5.30 2.10
CA TYR A 124 3.97 5.95 1.65
C TYR A 124 2.82 4.96 1.78
N VAL A 125 1.78 5.34 2.52
CA VAL A 125 0.70 4.44 2.92
C VAL A 125 -0.63 4.98 2.42
N SER A 126 -1.50 4.09 1.98
CA SER A 126 -2.90 4.44 1.70
C SER A 126 -3.61 4.84 2.99
N PRO A 127 -4.61 5.72 2.95
CA PRO A 127 -5.36 6.15 4.12
C PRO A 127 -6.38 5.12 4.64
N LEU A 128 -6.52 3.96 4.00
CA LEU A 128 -7.47 2.91 4.39
C LEU A 128 -6.96 2.14 5.61
N GLN A 129 -7.85 1.79 6.53
CA GLN A 129 -7.52 1.15 7.81
C GLN A 129 -6.66 -0.10 7.61
N ARG A 130 -7.10 -1.05 6.78
CA ARG A 130 -6.34 -2.27 6.45
C ARG A 130 -4.92 -2.00 5.94
N THR A 131 -4.69 -0.91 5.20
CA THR A 131 -3.36 -0.56 4.71
C THR A 131 -2.47 0.03 5.80
N CYS A 132 -3.03 0.84 6.70
CA CYS A 132 -2.33 1.35 7.88
C CYS A 132 -1.97 0.22 8.86
N HIS A 133 -2.91 -0.69 9.13
CA HIS A 133 -2.70 -1.83 10.01
C HIS A 133 -1.64 -2.79 9.44
N THR A 134 -1.69 -3.08 8.12
CA THR A 134 -0.64 -3.87 7.46
C THR A 134 0.73 -3.22 7.66
N PHE A 135 0.84 -1.91 7.44
CA PHE A 135 2.10 -1.17 7.62
C PHE A 135 2.62 -1.28 9.06
N GLN A 136 1.76 -1.06 10.05
CA GLN A 136 2.09 -1.15 11.47
C GLN A 136 2.59 -2.55 11.85
N LEU A 137 1.92 -3.62 11.40
CA LEU A 137 2.33 -5.00 11.66
C LEU A 137 3.66 -5.36 10.98
N THR A 138 3.88 -4.89 9.75
CA THR A 138 5.10 -5.19 9.01
C THR A 138 6.33 -4.44 9.56
N TRP A 139 6.18 -3.16 9.91
CA TRP A 139 7.32 -2.30 10.24
C TRP A 139 7.44 -1.93 11.72
N GLY A 140 6.36 -2.06 12.49
CA GLY A 140 6.28 -1.70 13.90
C GLY A 140 5.87 -0.25 14.15
N ASP A 141 5.47 0.04 15.39
CA ASP A 141 4.90 1.33 15.82
C ASP A 141 5.89 2.49 15.76
N SER A 142 7.20 2.21 15.79
CA SER A 142 8.25 3.22 15.72
C SER A 142 8.62 3.62 14.29
N GLN A 143 8.06 2.97 13.28
CA GLN A 143 8.35 3.31 11.89
C GLN A 143 7.39 4.39 11.39
N ASP A 144 7.94 5.57 11.13
CA ASP A 144 7.19 6.66 10.53
C ASP A 144 6.84 6.39 9.07
N GLY A 145 5.72 6.96 8.62
CA GLY A 145 5.26 6.94 7.24
C GLY A 145 4.43 8.16 6.87
N VAL A 146 4.12 8.28 5.58
CA VAL A 146 3.30 9.37 5.05
C VAL A 146 2.05 8.81 4.38
N ILE A 147 0.89 9.22 4.86
CA ILE A 147 -0.40 8.92 4.25
C ILE A 147 -0.59 9.76 2.98
N VAL A 148 -0.85 9.06 1.88
CA VAL A 148 -1.08 9.64 0.56
C VAL A 148 -2.46 9.23 0.06
N GLU A 149 -3.35 10.21 -0.05
CA GLU A 149 -4.77 10.02 -0.41
C GLU A 149 -4.96 9.21 -1.71
N ASN A 150 -4.06 9.39 -2.69
CA ASN A 150 -4.14 8.77 -4.00
C ASN A 150 -3.58 7.35 -4.08
N LEU A 151 -3.11 6.77 -2.97
CA LEU A 151 -2.66 5.37 -2.91
C LEU A 151 -3.78 4.37 -2.59
N ARG A 152 -5.03 4.83 -2.48
CA ARG A 152 -6.19 3.94 -2.30
C ARG A 152 -6.32 2.96 -3.46
N GLU A 153 -6.69 1.71 -3.18
CA GLU A 153 -6.77 0.66 -4.21
C GLU A 153 -7.70 1.06 -5.35
N ARG A 154 -8.86 1.63 -5.00
CA ARG A 154 -9.96 1.97 -5.90
C ARG A 154 -10.75 3.11 -5.30
N TYR A 155 -11.41 3.82 -6.20
CA TYR A 155 -12.43 4.80 -5.88
C TYR A 155 -13.72 4.29 -6.52
N GLY A 156 -14.74 4.04 -5.71
CA GLY A 156 -15.98 3.47 -6.22
C GLY A 156 -17.09 3.42 -5.19
N VAL A 157 -18.20 2.83 -5.59
CA VAL A 157 -19.45 2.80 -4.80
C VAL A 157 -19.41 1.87 -3.59
N TYR A 158 -18.32 1.12 -3.38
CA TYR A 158 -18.20 0.20 -2.25
C TYR A 158 -17.66 0.92 -1.03
N THR A 159 -18.23 0.61 0.13
CA THR A 159 -17.93 1.25 1.42
C THR A 159 -16.50 0.94 1.89
N SER A 160 -15.93 -0.20 1.47
CA SER A 160 -14.51 -0.55 1.69
C SER A 160 -13.51 0.30 0.91
N TYR A 161 -13.98 1.13 -0.03
CA TYR A 161 -13.17 2.12 -0.75
C TYR A 161 -13.25 3.52 -0.13
N GLU A 162 -14.18 3.70 0.79
CA GLU A 162 -14.24 4.88 1.61
C GLU A 162 -13.21 4.78 2.73
N ARG A 163 -12.88 5.92 3.33
CA ARG A 163 -11.94 5.98 4.45
C ARG A 163 -12.52 6.73 5.63
N HIS A 164 -12.02 6.38 6.81
CA HIS A 164 -12.21 7.18 8.01
C HIS A 164 -11.71 8.63 7.86
N THR A 165 -12.09 9.47 8.84
CA THR A 165 -11.64 10.87 8.90
C THR A 165 -10.15 10.96 9.17
N LYS A 166 -9.53 12.11 8.84
CA LYS A 166 -8.12 12.36 9.18
C LYS A 166 -7.87 12.24 10.70
N THR A 167 -8.79 12.72 11.52
CA THR A 167 -8.69 12.62 13.00
C THR A 167 -8.67 11.17 13.45
N TRP A 168 -9.61 10.36 12.98
CA TRP A 168 -9.67 8.94 13.32
C TRP A 168 -8.37 8.22 12.91
N ILE A 169 -7.86 8.47 11.70
CA ILE A 169 -6.60 7.86 11.24
C ILE A 169 -5.44 8.30 12.13
N ASN A 170 -5.35 9.58 12.49
CA ASN A 170 -4.30 10.11 13.35
C ASN A 170 -4.36 9.56 14.78
N GLU A 171 -5.56 9.31 15.31
CA GLU A 171 -5.76 8.73 16.63
C GLU A 171 -5.36 7.24 16.68
N ASN A 172 -5.64 6.50 15.60
CA ASN A 172 -5.35 5.05 15.53
C ASN A 172 -3.93 4.74 15.03
N TYR A 173 -3.35 5.62 14.20
CA TYR A 173 -2.02 5.46 13.60
C TYR A 173 -1.18 6.75 13.74
N PRO A 174 -0.81 7.15 14.99
CA PRO A 174 -0.17 8.44 15.26
C PRO A 174 1.23 8.59 14.65
N GLN A 175 1.90 7.49 14.30
CA GLN A 175 3.18 7.46 13.59
C GLN A 175 3.06 7.83 12.10
N LEU A 176 1.83 7.90 11.57
CA LEU A 176 1.57 8.23 10.18
C LEU A 176 1.22 9.71 10.01
N SER A 177 2.12 10.43 9.36
CA SER A 177 1.90 11.81 8.96
C SER A 177 1.03 11.88 7.69
N PHE A 178 0.53 13.07 7.33
CA PHE A 178 -0.31 13.25 6.15
C PHE A 178 0.35 14.15 5.12
N THR A 179 0.15 13.84 3.84
CA THR A 179 0.49 14.75 2.74
C THR A 179 -0.19 16.12 2.89
N LYS A 180 0.46 17.17 2.38
CA LYS A 180 -0.10 18.53 2.40
C LYS A 180 -1.45 18.56 1.66
N GLY A 181 -2.44 19.20 2.27
CA GLY A 181 -3.79 19.31 1.69
C GLY A 181 -4.69 18.10 1.95
N PHE A 182 -4.27 17.15 2.80
CA PHE A 182 -5.11 16.01 3.15
C PHE A 182 -6.44 16.44 3.79
N THR A 183 -7.55 15.94 3.24
CA THR A 183 -8.90 16.38 3.62
C THR A 183 -9.34 15.73 4.93
N GLN A 184 -9.87 16.56 5.85
CA GLN A 184 -10.34 16.11 7.17
C GLN A 184 -11.49 15.08 7.10
N ARG A 185 -12.44 15.29 6.19
CA ARG A 185 -13.72 14.55 6.15
C ARG A 185 -13.53 13.11 5.69
N ARG A 186 -14.52 12.25 6.02
CA ARG A 186 -14.74 10.95 5.34
C ARG A 186 -14.85 11.22 3.84
N MET A 187 -14.24 10.37 3.02
CA MET A 187 -14.20 10.57 1.58
C MET A 187 -14.82 9.36 0.88
N SER A 188 -16.03 9.54 0.36
CA SER A 188 -16.73 8.58 -0.49
C SER A 188 -16.49 8.87 -1.98
N PHE A 189 -16.89 7.94 -2.85
CA PHE A 189 -16.79 8.14 -4.30
C PHE A 189 -17.62 9.33 -4.80
N GLY A 190 -18.84 9.51 -4.30
CA GLY A 190 -19.66 10.67 -4.63
C GLY A 190 -18.99 11.99 -4.24
N MET A 191 -18.35 12.02 -3.06
CA MET A 191 -17.65 13.21 -2.58
C MET A 191 -16.38 13.49 -3.39
N LEU A 192 -15.61 12.46 -3.77
CA LEU A 192 -14.42 12.60 -4.60
C LEU A 192 -14.75 13.20 -5.97
N MET A 193 -15.86 12.78 -6.58
CA MET A 193 -16.31 13.32 -7.87
C MET A 193 -16.68 14.79 -7.76
N ILE A 194 -17.27 15.22 -6.64
CA ILE A 194 -17.55 16.62 -6.36
C ILE A 194 -16.26 17.41 -6.16
N GLU A 195 -15.31 16.90 -5.38
CA GLU A 195 -14.06 17.61 -5.08
C GLU A 195 -13.16 17.74 -6.32
N ARG A 196 -13.05 16.68 -7.14
CA ARG A 196 -12.33 16.75 -8.43
C ARG A 196 -12.95 17.76 -9.37
N ARG A 197 -14.28 17.84 -9.43
CA ARG A 197 -14.98 18.90 -10.18
C ARG A 197 -14.66 20.28 -9.62
N ARG A 198 -14.68 20.45 -8.30
CA ARG A 198 -14.38 21.73 -7.63
C ARG A 198 -12.96 22.24 -7.93
N VAL A 199 -11.96 21.35 -7.91
CA VAL A 199 -10.58 21.70 -8.30
C VAL A 199 -10.48 22.07 -9.77
N MET A 200 -11.18 21.35 -10.66
CA MET A 200 -11.25 21.70 -12.09
C MET A 200 -11.89 23.08 -12.30
N PHE A 201 -12.99 23.41 -11.61
CA PHE A 201 -13.65 24.72 -11.75
C PHE A 201 -12.82 25.87 -11.16
N ASN A 202 -12.12 25.65 -10.04
CA ASN A 202 -11.27 26.68 -9.44
C ASN A 202 -10.02 27.00 -10.28
N ASN A 203 -9.56 26.07 -11.12
CA ASN A 203 -8.45 26.32 -12.07
C ASN A 203 -8.90 27.01 -13.37
N VAL A 204 -10.21 27.11 -13.64
CA VAL A 204 -10.76 27.77 -14.84
C VAL A 204 -11.00 29.28 -14.60
N HIS A 205 -10.84 29.78 -13.37
CA HIS A 205 -10.96 31.21 -13.05
C HIS A 205 -9.63 31.95 -12.87
N MET A 206 -8.49 31.32 -13.21
CA MET A 206 -7.18 31.98 -13.25
C MET A 206 -6.67 32.21 -14.69
N ILE A 207 -7.56 32.17 -15.69
CA ILE A 207 -7.29 32.63 -17.05
C ILE A 207 -8.37 33.64 -17.45
N SER A 208 -8.24 34.85 -16.92
CA SER A 208 -8.80 36.08 -17.50
C SER A 208 -7.91 37.24 -17.12
#